data_AF-A0A1A6GPT6-F1
#
_entry.id   AF-A0A1A6GPT6-F1
#
_cell.length_a   1.000
_cell.length_b   1.000
_cell.length_c   1.000
_cell.angle_alpha   90.00
_cell.angle_beta   90.00
_cell.angle_gamma   90.00
#
_symmetry.space_group_name_H-M   'P 1'
#
loop_
_entity.id
_entity.type
_entity.pdbx_description
1 polymer ?
#
loop_
_entity_poly.entity_id
_entity_poly.type
_entity_poly.pdbx_seq_one_letter_code
_entity_poly.pdbx_strand_id
1 'polypeptide(L)'
;MTGYYIVHYADDDWAALINQLKRDPYVLSDKDRANLINNIFELAGLGKVPLRMAFDLIDYLRNETHTAPITEALFQTGLIYNLLEKLGHMDLASRL
;
A
#
# COMPACT_ATOMS: atom_id res chain seq x y z
N MET A 1 -10.22 -11.82 3.29
CA MET A 1 -10.37 -11.65 4.76
C MET A 1 -11.83 -11.45 5.17
N THR A 2 -12.21 -12.02 6.33
CA THR A 2 -13.55 -11.91 6.96
C THR A 2 -13.51 -11.25 8.35
N GLY A 3 -12.33 -10.83 8.83
CA GLY A 3 -12.14 -10.19 10.14
C GLY A 3 -12.19 -8.67 10.06
N TYR A 4 -12.76 -8.02 11.07
CA TYR A 4 -12.82 -6.56 11.21
C TYR A 4 -11.72 -6.07 12.16
N TYR A 5 -10.48 -6.07 11.67
CA TYR A 5 -9.29 -5.58 12.39
C TYR A 5 -8.18 -5.22 11.40
N ILE A 6 -7.23 -4.38 11.83
CA ILE A 6 -5.98 -4.08 11.11
C ILE A 6 -4.86 -4.94 11.68
N VAL A 7 -4.03 -5.51 10.81
CA VAL A 7 -2.86 -6.31 11.23
C VAL A 7 -1.59 -5.48 11.10
N HIS A 8 -0.82 -5.43 12.19
CA HIS A 8 0.50 -4.80 12.22
C HIS A 8 1.55 -5.89 12.45
N TYR A 9 2.41 -6.10 11.46
CA TYR A 9 3.55 -7.02 11.52
C TYR A 9 4.81 -6.31 12.01
N ALA A 10 5.83 -7.06 12.43
CA ALA A 10 7.14 -6.49 12.72
C ALA A 10 7.84 -6.05 11.41
N ASP A 11 8.89 -5.22 11.53
CA ASP A 11 9.59 -4.67 10.35
C ASP A 11 10.15 -5.78 9.43
N ASP A 12 10.73 -6.82 10.00
CA ASP A 12 11.27 -7.96 9.25
C ASP A 12 10.17 -8.76 8.54
N ASP A 13 8.99 -8.87 9.15
CA ASP A 13 7.83 -9.57 8.59
C ASP A 13 7.21 -8.76 7.44
N TRP A 14 7.12 -7.43 7.59
CA TRP A 14 6.73 -6.54 6.49
C TRP A 14 7.69 -6.65 5.32
N ALA A 15 9.00 -6.65 5.57
CA ALA A 15 10.01 -6.84 4.53
C ALA A 15 9.85 -8.21 3.83
N ALA A 16 9.58 -9.27 4.59
CA ALA A 16 9.31 -10.60 4.03
C ALA A 16 8.06 -10.62 3.13
N LEU A 17 6.97 -9.99 3.57
CA LEU A 17 5.73 -9.86 2.78
C LEU A 17 5.94 -9.06 1.48
N ILE A 18 6.65 -7.93 1.56
CA ILE A 18 6.98 -7.11 0.40
C ILE A 18 7.83 -7.90 -0.60
N ASN A 19 8.86 -8.61 -0.12
CA ASN A 19 9.69 -9.45 -0.98
C ASN A 19 8.88 -10.59 -1.63
N GLN A 20 7.95 -11.19 -0.88
CA GLN A 20 7.06 -12.22 -1.43
C GLN A 20 6.15 -11.63 -2.52
N LEU A 21 5.55 -10.46 -2.31
CA LEU A 21 4.70 -9.79 -3.31
C LEU A 21 5.46 -9.45 -4.59
N LYS A 22 6.72 -9.00 -4.47
CA LYS A 22 7.58 -8.72 -5.64
C LYS A 22 7.97 -9.98 -6.40
N ARG A 23 8.17 -11.10 -5.69
CA ARG A 23 8.58 -12.38 -6.29
C ARG A 23 7.41 -13.12 -6.92
N ASP A 24 6.33 -13.30 -6.17
CA ASP A 24 5.11 -13.97 -6.61
C ASP A 24 3.90 -13.49 -5.77
N PRO A 25 3.10 -12.54 -6.29
CA PRO A 25 1.95 -12.01 -5.57
C PRO A 25 0.77 -13.00 -5.55
N TYR A 26 0.72 -14.00 -6.45
CA TYR A 26 -0.43 -14.89 -6.60
C TYR A 26 -0.50 -16.00 -5.54
N VAL A 27 0.52 -16.10 -4.67
CA VAL A 27 0.48 -16.92 -3.45
C VAL A 27 -0.58 -16.42 -2.47
N LEU A 28 -0.86 -15.11 -2.48
CA LEU A 28 -1.92 -14.49 -1.69
C LEU A 28 -3.17 -14.30 -2.55
N SER A 29 -4.36 -14.26 -1.95
CA SER A 29 -5.57 -13.90 -2.70
C SER A 29 -5.56 -12.41 -3.04
N ASP A 30 -6.29 -12.03 -4.09
CA ASP A 30 -6.51 -10.63 -4.47
C ASP A 30 -7.07 -9.79 -3.30
N LYS A 31 -8.00 -10.36 -2.51
CA LYS A 31 -8.55 -9.73 -1.31
C LYS A 31 -7.50 -9.53 -0.23
N ASP A 32 -6.60 -10.48 -0.03
CA ASP A 32 -5.56 -10.35 1.00
C ASP A 32 -4.54 -9.29 0.60
N ARG A 33 -4.17 -9.23 -0.69
CA ARG A 33 -3.30 -8.18 -1.22
C ARG A 33 -3.90 -6.78 -1.09
N ALA A 34 -5.18 -6.62 -1.41
CA ALA A 34 -5.89 -5.35 -1.20
C ALA A 34 -5.89 -4.97 0.29
N ASN A 35 -6.13 -5.91 1.19
CA ASN A 35 -6.09 -5.64 2.63
C ASN A 35 -4.68 -5.27 3.12
N LEU A 36 -3.62 -5.89 2.60
CA LEU A 36 -2.24 -5.53 2.94
C LEU A 36 -1.93 -4.08 2.55
N ILE A 37 -2.38 -3.64 1.36
CA ILE A 37 -2.24 -2.26 0.90
C ILE A 37 -3.00 -1.32 1.86
N ASN A 38 -4.27 -1.59 2.13
CA ASN A 38 -5.06 -0.77 3.07
C ASN A 38 -4.38 -0.68 4.45
N ASN A 39 -3.94 -1.81 5.01
CA ASN A 39 -3.32 -1.87 6.33
C ASN A 39 -2.01 -1.07 6.38
N ILE A 40 -1.13 -1.20 5.39
CA ILE A 40 0.16 -0.50 5.43
C ILE A 40 0.01 1.03 5.28
N PHE A 41 -0.97 1.51 4.49
CA PHE A 41 -1.26 2.93 4.36
C PHE A 41 -1.89 3.52 5.63
N GLU A 42 -2.85 2.82 6.25
CA GLU A 42 -3.44 3.22 7.53
C GLU A 42 -2.38 3.28 8.64
N LEU A 43 -1.53 2.26 8.72
CA LEU A 43 -0.43 2.21 9.68
C LEU A 43 0.60 3.32 9.44
N ALA A 44 0.83 3.70 8.17
CA ALA A 44 1.71 4.81 7.82
C ALA A 44 1.13 6.15 8.27
N GLY A 45 -0.18 6.35 8.07
CA GLY A 45 -0.91 7.53 8.57
C GLY A 45 -0.86 7.67 10.09
N LEU A 46 -0.89 6.54 10.81
CA LEU A 46 -0.74 6.50 12.27
C LEU A 46 0.70 6.64 12.77
N GLY A 47 1.70 6.68 11.86
CA GLY A 47 3.11 6.73 12.21
C GLY A 47 3.68 5.44 12.80
N LYS A 48 3.00 4.30 12.61
CA LYS A 48 3.46 2.97 13.05
C LYS A 48 4.48 2.37 12.08
N VAL A 49 4.32 2.64 10.79
CA VAL A 49 5.28 2.27 9.75
C VAL A 49 5.67 3.51 8.95
N PRO A 50 6.90 3.58 8.40
CA PRO A 50 7.28 4.71 7.57
C PRO A 50 6.52 4.68 6.24
N LEU A 51 6.03 5.83 5.77
CA LEU A 51 5.31 5.95 4.49
C LEU A 51 6.09 5.38 3.29
N ARG A 52 7.43 5.46 3.34
CA ARG A 52 8.31 4.83 2.33
C ARG A 52 8.03 3.33 2.17
N MET A 53 7.79 2.61 3.28
CA MET A 53 7.51 1.17 3.25
C MET A 53 6.19 0.85 2.55
N ALA A 54 5.18 1.72 2.70
CA ALA A 54 3.91 1.60 1.97
C ALA A 54 4.11 1.74 0.45
N PHE A 55 4.94 2.70 0.02
CA PHE A 55 5.33 2.85 -1.39
C PHE A 55 6.17 1.67 -1.90
N ASP A 56 7.09 1.16 -1.07
CA ASP A 56 7.90 -0.02 -1.41
C ASP A 56 7.03 -1.28 -1.59
N LEU A 57 5.92 -1.38 -0.85
CA LEU A 57 4.92 -2.43 -1.02
C LEU A 57 4.23 -2.29 -2.39
N ILE A 58 3.60 -1.15 -2.68
CA ILE A 58 2.83 -1.01 -3.93
C ILE A 58 3.66 -1.02 -5.23
N ASP A 59 4.99 -0.99 -5.14
CA ASP A 59 5.90 -1.23 -6.27
C ASP A 59 5.63 -2.57 -6.99
N TYR A 60 5.12 -3.59 -6.27
CA TYR A 60 4.76 -4.87 -6.89
C TYR A 60 3.59 -4.76 -7.89
N LEU A 61 2.77 -3.70 -7.83
CA LEU A 61 1.56 -3.52 -8.65
C LEU A 61 1.84 -3.52 -10.15
N ARG A 62 3.09 -3.29 -10.58
CA ARG A 62 3.50 -3.45 -11.98
C ARG A 62 3.15 -4.83 -12.56
N ASN A 63 3.12 -5.85 -11.70
CA ASN A 63 2.83 -7.24 -12.06
C ASN A 63 1.42 -7.68 -11.61
N GLU A 64 0.63 -6.78 -11.04
CA GLU A 64 -0.73 -7.06 -10.58
C GLU A 64 -1.74 -6.96 -11.73
N THR A 65 -2.66 -7.91 -11.77
CA THR A 65 -3.72 -7.98 -12.79
C THR A 65 -5.12 -7.88 -12.20
N HIS A 66 -5.25 -8.04 -10.88
CA HIS A 66 -6.54 -8.01 -10.20
C HIS A 66 -6.94 -6.58 -9.86
N THR A 67 -8.22 -6.28 -10.05
CA THR A 67 -8.76 -4.94 -9.84
C THR A 67 -8.67 -4.50 -8.38
N ALA A 68 -8.95 -5.39 -7.42
CA ALA A 68 -9.08 -5.00 -6.01
C ALA A 68 -7.81 -4.36 -5.41
N PRO A 69 -6.60 -4.95 -5.54
CA PRO A 69 -5.38 -4.31 -5.06
C PRO A 69 -5.04 -3.01 -5.80
N ILE A 70 -5.30 -2.96 -7.13
CA ILE A 70 -5.04 -1.78 -7.95
C ILE A 70 -5.93 -0.62 -7.51
N THR A 71 -7.24 -0.85 -7.35
CA THR A 71 -8.19 0.19 -6.92
C THR A 71 -7.90 0.70 -5.53
N GLU A 72 -7.47 -0.19 -4.62
CA GLU A 72 -7.09 0.20 -3.26
C GLU A 72 -5.86 1.11 -3.29
N ALA A 73 -4.82 0.73 -4.03
CA ALA A 73 -3.63 1.58 -4.15
C ALA A 73 -3.94 2.94 -4.79
N LEU A 74 -4.75 2.97 -5.85
CA LEU A 74 -5.19 4.21 -6.50
C LEU A 74 -6.00 5.11 -5.56
N PHE A 75 -6.82 4.53 -4.70
CA PHE A 75 -7.55 5.29 -3.69
C PHE A 75 -6.58 5.97 -2.72
N GLN A 76 -5.63 5.22 -2.16
CA GLN A 76 -4.64 5.74 -1.20
C GLN A 76 -3.74 6.81 -1.83
N THR A 77 -3.21 6.58 -3.04
CA THR A 77 -2.37 7.57 -3.74
C THR A 77 -3.16 8.79 -4.16
N GLY A 78 -4.41 8.62 -4.60
CA GLY A 78 -5.32 9.73 -4.93
C GLY A 78 -5.62 10.63 -3.73
N LEU A 79 -5.76 10.07 -2.53
CA LEU A 79 -5.89 10.85 -1.30
C LEU A 79 -4.65 11.71 -1.05
N ILE A 80 -3.46 11.12 -1.16
CA ILE A 80 -2.19 11.85 -0.97
C ILE A 80 -2.04 12.95 -2.03
N TYR A 81 -2.32 12.64 -3.30
CA TYR A 81 -2.28 13.62 -4.39
C TYR A 81 -3.18 14.84 -4.09
N ASN A 82 -4.45 14.58 -3.74
CA ASN A 82 -5.41 15.65 -3.45
C ASN A 82 -4.99 16.51 -2.24
N LEU A 83 -4.32 15.91 -1.25
CA LEU A 83 -3.77 16.64 -0.11
C LEU A 83 -2.61 17.54 -0.53
N LEU A 84 -1.67 17.02 -1.32
CA LEU A 84 -0.52 17.77 -1.81
C LEU A 84 -0.94 18.93 -2.73
N GLU A 85 -1.92 18.69 -3.60
CA GLU A 85 -2.52 19.72 -4.46
C GLU A 85 -3.14 20.85 -3.61
N LYS A 86 -3.94 20.50 -2.58
CA LYS A 86 -4.55 21.49 -1.67
C LYS A 86 -3.52 22.28 -0.87
N LEU A 87 -2.38 21.68 -0.55
CA LEU A 87 -1.27 22.35 0.15
C LEU A 87 -0.40 23.21 -0.77
N GLY A 88 -0.60 23.13 -2.09
CA GLY A 88 0.20 23.85 -3.08
C GLY A 88 1.55 23.18 -3.40
N HIS A 89 1.77 21.94 -2.94
CA HIS A 89 2.99 21.16 -3.20
C HIS A 89 2.89 20.35 -4.50
N MET A 90 2.68 21.05 -5.63
CA MET A 90 2.52 20.41 -6.94
C MET A 90 3.78 19.69 -7.42
N ASP A 91 4.96 20.13 -6.96
CA ASP A 91 6.24 19.48 -7.21
C ASP A 91 6.31 18.08 -6.56
N LEU A 92 5.65 17.89 -5.42
CA LEU A 92 5.53 16.58 -4.78
C LEU A 92 4.39 15.76 -5.37
N ALA A 93 3.25 16.40 -5.68
CA ALA A 93 2.10 15.72 -6.26
C ALA A 93 2.42 15.09 -7.63
N SER A 94 3.24 15.77 -8.44
CA SER A 94 3.68 15.27 -9.76
C SER A 94 4.66 14.10 -9.71
N ARG A 95 5.20 13.76 -8.53
CA ARG A 95 6.15 12.64 -8.32
C ARG A 95 5.49 11.34 -7.89
N LEU A 96 4.19 11.39 -7.56
CA LEU A 96 3.33 10.23 -7.31
C LEU A 96 2.86 9.62 -8.63
#